data_AF-C4T9S8-F1
#
_entry.id   AF-C4T9S8-F1
#
_cell.length_a   1.000
_cell.length_b   1.000
_cell.length_c   1.000
_cell.angle_alpha   90.00
_cell.angle_beta   90.00
_cell.angle_gamma   90.00
#
_symmetry.space_group_name_H-M   'P 1'
#
loop_
_entity.id
_entity.type
_entity.pdbx_description
1 polymer ?
#
loop_
_entity_poly.entity_id
_entity_poly.type
_entity_poly.pdbx_seq_one_letter_code
_entity_poly.pdbx_strand_id
1 'polypeptide(L)'
;HTQAAAGISGVIKMVQALQHGVMPPTLHVAEPTPQVDWATNAIALLTQAREWPATGRPRRAAVSSFGVSGTNAHVILEQAPVEQPAAMATPTEAVGPLVVSAASKASLAGQAARLATFLETSENSAPLDAVAAGLVSQRTVLSERAVVVAGSRAEALAGLHGLARGESHPDVVAGSAVAAGRTVLVFSGQGSQWEGMGRELLDSSPVFAQRVGECAAALEQWVDWSLEDVLRGDVPAEMLDRIEVIQPALFSVMVGLAAVWASMGVVPDAVVG
;
A
#
# COMPACT_ATOMS: atom_id res chain seq x y z
N HIS A 1 -18.90 23.94 -23.15
CA HIS A 1 -19.45 24.50 -21.89
C HIS A 1 -20.24 23.40 -21.18
N THR A 2 -19.79 22.95 -20.00
CA THR A 2 -20.36 21.79 -19.26
C THR A 2 -21.53 22.16 -18.34
N GLN A 3 -22.23 23.27 -18.64
CA GLN A 3 -23.41 23.75 -17.90
C GLN A 3 -23.15 23.82 -16.39
N ALA A 4 -23.91 23.09 -15.57
CA ALA A 4 -23.77 23.06 -14.11
C ALA A 4 -22.35 22.69 -13.64
N ALA A 5 -21.59 21.93 -14.43
CA ALA A 5 -20.21 21.57 -14.12
C ALA A 5 -19.17 22.59 -14.62
N ALA A 6 -19.56 23.71 -15.24
CA ALA A 6 -18.62 24.65 -15.85
C ALA A 6 -17.65 25.27 -14.84
N GLY A 7 -18.16 25.69 -13.67
CA GLY A 7 -17.34 26.25 -12.60
C GLY A 7 -16.29 25.26 -12.10
N ILE A 8 -16.70 24.04 -11.74
CA ILE A 8 -15.78 23.01 -11.24
C ILE A 8 -14.80 22.54 -12.32
N SER A 9 -15.18 22.48 -13.60
CA SER A 9 -14.23 22.21 -14.69
C SER A 9 -13.12 23.27 -14.75
N GLY A 10 -13.45 24.54 -14.53
CA GLY A 10 -12.46 25.62 -14.42
C GLY A 10 -11.52 25.46 -13.23
N VAL A 11 -12.06 25.03 -12.08
CA VAL A 11 -11.26 24.72 -10.88
C VAL A 11 -10.31 23.55 -11.14
N ILE A 12 -10.79 22.44 -11.71
CA ILE A 12 -9.97 21.27 -12.05
C ILE A 12 -8.84 21.67 -13.00
N LYS A 13 -9.13 22.44 -14.05
CA LYS A 13 -8.11 22.97 -14.97
C LYS A 13 -7.02 23.72 -14.21
N MET A 14 -7.40 24.61 -13.29
CA MET A 14 -6.44 25.44 -12.59
C MET A 14 -5.67 24.68 -11.50
N VAL A 15 -6.28 23.70 -10.83
CA VAL A 15 -5.56 22.81 -9.90
C VAL A 15 -4.49 22.01 -10.64
N GLN A 16 -4.82 21.43 -11.80
CA GLN A 16 -3.84 20.73 -12.64
C GLN A 16 -2.72 21.66 -13.13
N ALA A 17 -3.07 22.88 -13.56
CA ALA A 17 -2.08 23.89 -13.96
C ALA A 17 -1.12 24.28 -12.81
N LEU A 18 -1.63 24.36 -11.59
CA LEU A 18 -0.82 24.64 -10.39
C LEU A 18 0.11 23.45 -10.04
N GLN A 19 -0.42 22.22 -10.08
CA GLN A 19 0.34 20.99 -9.80
C GLN A 19 1.48 20.77 -10.80
N HIS A 20 1.21 20.97 -12.09
CA HIS A 20 2.21 20.79 -13.14
C HIS A 20 3.06 22.04 -13.41
N GLY A 21 2.71 23.19 -12.83
CA GLY A 21 3.41 24.45 -13.08
C GLY A 21 3.34 24.92 -14.53
N VAL A 22 2.27 24.58 -15.25
CA VAL A 22 2.07 24.93 -16.66
C VAL A 22 0.68 25.54 -16.83
N MET A 23 0.61 26.69 -17.49
CA MET A 23 -0.65 27.31 -17.87
C MET A 23 -1.08 26.79 -19.25
N PRO A 24 -2.19 26.05 -19.36
CA PRO A 24 -2.65 25.50 -20.64
C PRO A 24 -3.37 26.55 -21.50
N PRO A 25 -3.26 26.47 -22.83
CA PRO A 25 -3.80 27.48 -23.73
C PRO A 25 -5.33 27.52 -23.71
N THR A 26 -5.88 28.66 -24.09
CA THR A 26 -7.27 28.77 -24.55
C THR A 26 -7.30 28.55 -26.06
N LEU A 27 -8.29 27.80 -26.53
CA LEU A 27 -8.45 27.45 -27.94
C LEU A 27 -9.34 28.45 -28.67
N HIS A 28 -9.32 28.41 -30.01
CA HIS A 28 -10.19 29.20 -30.90
C HIS A 28 -10.08 30.73 -30.73
N VAL A 29 -8.88 31.22 -30.42
CA VAL A 29 -8.56 32.64 -30.23
C VAL A 29 -7.46 33.13 -31.18
N ALA A 30 -7.42 32.60 -32.40
CA ALA A 30 -6.44 33.02 -33.41
C ALA A 30 -6.58 34.52 -33.72
N GLU A 31 -7.81 35.02 -33.75
CA GLU A 31 -8.13 36.44 -33.82
C GLU A 31 -8.96 36.82 -32.58
N PRO A 32 -8.43 37.64 -31.66
CA PRO A 32 -9.17 38.09 -30.48
C PRO A 32 -10.39 38.94 -30.86
N THR A 33 -11.43 38.88 -30.04
CA THR A 33 -12.69 39.61 -30.30
C THR A 33 -12.45 41.13 -30.33
N PRO A 34 -12.98 41.87 -31.33
CA PRO A 34 -12.76 43.32 -31.44
C PRO A 34 -13.57 44.16 -30.43
N GLN A 35 -14.50 43.55 -29.71
CA GLN A 35 -15.33 44.20 -28.69
C GLN A 35 -14.58 44.48 -27.38
N VAL A 36 -13.33 44.02 -27.27
CA VAL A 36 -12.47 44.25 -26.11
C VAL A 36 -11.21 44.99 -26.57
N ASP A 37 -10.85 46.07 -25.88
CA ASP A 37 -9.56 46.73 -26.08
C ASP A 37 -8.46 45.93 -25.37
N TRP A 38 -7.75 45.10 -26.12
CA TRP A 38 -6.65 44.27 -25.58
C TRP A 38 -5.34 45.05 -25.38
N ALA A 39 -5.18 46.22 -26.02
CA ALA A 39 -3.91 46.94 -26.02
C ALA A 39 -3.70 47.75 -24.74
N THR A 40 -4.79 48.26 -24.15
CA THR A 40 -4.73 49.11 -22.95
C THR A 40 -5.02 48.34 -21.65
N ASN A 41 -5.62 47.15 -21.75
CA ASN A 41 -5.91 46.31 -20.60
C ASN A 41 -4.70 45.47 -20.21
N ALA A 42 -4.43 45.34 -18.90
CA ALA A 42 -3.37 44.49 -18.36
C ALA A 42 -3.68 42.96 -18.44
N ILE A 43 -4.43 42.55 -19.47
CA ILE A 43 -4.92 41.18 -19.67
C ILE A 43 -4.43 40.69 -21.03
N ALA A 44 -3.81 39.52 -21.03
CA ALA A 44 -3.38 38.84 -22.25
C ALA A 44 -4.05 37.47 -22.36
N LEU A 45 -4.50 37.12 -23.58
CA LEU A 45 -4.99 35.77 -23.87
C LEU A 45 -3.83 34.78 -23.91
N LEU A 46 -4.05 33.61 -23.33
CA LEU A 46 -3.06 32.53 -23.32
C LEU A 46 -3.25 31.64 -24.54
N THR A 47 -2.65 32.00 -25.67
CA THR A 47 -2.82 31.29 -26.96
C THR A 47 -1.94 30.04 -27.09
N GLN A 48 -0.91 29.91 -26.25
CA GLN A 48 0.01 28.77 -26.21
C GLN A 48 0.21 28.28 -24.78
N ALA A 49 0.54 27.00 -24.60
CA ALA A 49 0.95 26.48 -23.30
C ALA A 49 2.24 27.17 -22.87
N ARG A 50 2.34 27.57 -21.60
CA ARG A 50 3.54 28.21 -21.07
C ARG A 50 3.83 27.73 -19.66
N GLU A 51 5.10 27.64 -19.31
CA GLU A 51 5.51 27.45 -17.94
C GLU A 51 4.96 28.58 -17.07
N TRP A 52 4.49 28.23 -15.88
CA TRP A 52 4.01 29.19 -14.89
C TRP A 52 5.20 29.68 -14.06
N PRO A 53 5.65 30.93 -14.24
CA PRO A 53 6.90 31.40 -13.66
C PRO A 53 6.93 31.29 -12.15
N ALA A 54 8.06 30.81 -11.62
CA ALA A 54 8.35 30.87 -10.20
C ALA A 54 8.80 32.29 -9.85
N THR A 55 8.04 32.97 -8.99
CA THR A 55 8.29 34.37 -8.60
C THR A 55 8.71 34.52 -7.13
N GLY A 56 9.01 33.40 -6.46
CA GLY A 56 9.23 33.36 -5.01
C GLY A 56 7.95 33.50 -4.17
N ARG A 57 6.77 33.53 -4.80
CA ARG A 57 5.45 33.53 -4.16
C ARG A 57 4.62 32.34 -4.66
N PRO A 58 3.67 31.83 -3.85
CA PRO A 58 2.72 30.82 -4.32
C PRO A 58 2.00 31.30 -5.59
N ARG A 59 1.91 30.43 -6.59
CA ARG A 59 1.11 30.69 -7.80
C ARG A 59 -0.36 30.84 -7.41
N ARG A 60 -1.05 31.83 -7.99
CA ARG A 60 -2.47 32.08 -7.75
C ARG A 60 -3.23 32.25 -9.05
N ALA A 61 -4.44 31.73 -9.10
CA ALA A 61 -5.37 31.95 -10.20
C ALA A 61 -6.78 32.16 -9.67
N ALA A 62 -7.62 32.76 -10.50
CA ALA A 62 -9.03 32.92 -10.22
C ALA A 62 -9.89 32.14 -11.23
N VAL A 63 -11.01 31.62 -10.76
CA VAL A 63 -12.05 30.99 -11.58
C VAL A 63 -13.35 31.75 -11.38
N SER A 64 -13.88 32.31 -12.48
CA SER A 64 -15.17 32.98 -12.51
C SER A 64 -16.21 32.10 -13.19
N SER A 65 -17.43 32.09 -12.66
CA SER A 65 -18.58 31.43 -13.28
C SER A 65 -19.82 32.32 -13.16
N PHE A 66 -20.47 32.58 -14.29
CA PHE A 66 -21.61 33.49 -14.41
C PHE A 66 -22.81 32.72 -14.93
N GLY A 67 -23.81 32.50 -14.08
CA GLY A 67 -25.03 31.78 -14.42
C GLY A 67 -26.02 32.66 -15.17
N VAL A 68 -26.84 32.05 -16.04
CA VAL A 68 -27.87 32.77 -16.81
C VAL A 68 -28.92 33.45 -15.93
N SER A 69 -29.12 32.95 -14.69
CA SER A 69 -29.99 33.59 -13.69
C SER A 69 -29.44 34.92 -13.15
N GLY A 70 -28.19 35.28 -13.48
CA GLY A 70 -27.46 36.41 -12.91
C GLY A 70 -26.65 36.09 -11.66
N THR A 71 -26.69 34.84 -11.17
CA THR A 71 -25.86 34.42 -10.03
C THR A 71 -24.41 34.23 -10.45
N ASN A 72 -23.50 34.91 -9.77
CA ASN A 72 -22.07 34.92 -10.08
C ASN A 72 -21.26 34.30 -8.94
N ALA A 73 -20.24 33.52 -9.29
CA ALA A 73 -19.25 32.99 -8.35
C ALA A 73 -17.83 33.31 -8.83
N HIS A 74 -16.96 33.65 -7.88
CA HIS A 74 -15.54 33.91 -8.12
C HIS A 74 -14.72 33.26 -7.02
N VAL A 75 -13.77 32.40 -7.40
CA VAL A 75 -12.93 31.65 -6.46
C VAL A 75 -11.47 31.94 -6.76
N ILE A 76 -10.69 32.19 -5.72
CA ILE A 76 -9.24 32.32 -5.79
C ILE A 76 -8.61 31.00 -5.34
N LEU A 77 -7.71 30.47 -6.17
CA LEU A 77 -6.94 29.26 -5.91
C LEU A 77 -5.49 29.65 -5.69
N GLU A 78 -4.86 29.02 -4.72
CA GLU A 78 -3.44 29.19 -4.40
C GLU A 78 -2.74 27.82 -4.45
N GLN A 79 -1.50 27.83 -4.92
CA GLN A 79 -0.61 26.67 -4.88
C GLN A 79 -0.45 26.16 -3.45
N ALA A 80 -0.61 24.85 -3.26
CA ALA A 80 -0.35 24.22 -1.96
C ALA A 80 1.12 24.43 -1.52
N PRO A 81 1.39 24.53 -0.20
CA PRO A 81 2.75 24.50 0.31
C PRO A 81 3.51 23.29 -0.21
N VAL A 82 4.80 23.46 -0.52
CA VAL A 82 5.66 22.32 -0.88
C VAL A 82 5.92 21.53 0.40
N GLU A 83 5.24 20.41 0.56
CA GLU A 83 5.61 19.43 1.58
C GLU A 83 6.95 18.79 1.17
N GLN A 84 7.93 18.85 2.05
CA GLN A 84 9.14 18.05 1.89
C GLN A 84 8.72 16.59 2.01
N PRO A 85 9.03 15.74 1.00
CA PRO A 85 8.82 14.32 1.15
C PRO A 85 9.50 13.87 2.43
N ALA A 86 8.77 13.16 3.30
CA ALA A 86 9.41 12.47 4.41
C ALA A 86 10.54 11.62 3.83
N ALA A 87 11.70 11.59 4.50
CA ALA A 87 12.82 10.78 4.07
C ALA A 87 12.30 9.36 3.79
N MET A 88 12.38 8.92 2.54
CA MET A 88 11.94 7.58 2.17
C MET A 88 12.76 6.61 3.02
N ALA A 89 12.07 5.81 3.84
CA ALA A 89 12.70 4.69 4.50
C ALA A 89 13.37 3.82 3.44
N THR A 90 14.53 3.26 3.77
CA THR A 90 15.24 2.36 2.87
C THR A 90 14.26 1.25 2.47
N PRO A 91 14.04 0.99 1.17
CA PRO A 91 13.16 -0.09 0.73
C PRO A 91 13.62 -1.38 1.39
N THR A 92 12.74 -2.02 2.13
CA THR A 92 13.01 -3.38 2.62
C THR A 92 12.65 -4.34 1.49
N GLU A 93 13.56 -5.24 1.13
CA GLU A 93 13.27 -6.41 0.26
C GLU A 93 12.42 -7.46 1.01
N ALA A 94 11.48 -6.99 1.83
CA ALA A 94 10.63 -7.83 2.65
C ALA A 94 9.44 -8.31 1.81
N VAL A 95 9.10 -9.58 1.97
CA VAL A 95 7.88 -10.17 1.42
C VAL A 95 6.67 -9.43 2.01
N GLY A 96 5.87 -8.81 1.14
CA GLY A 96 4.77 -7.93 1.52
C GLY A 96 3.41 -8.37 0.94
N PRO A 97 2.29 -8.09 1.66
CA PRO A 97 0.95 -8.36 1.15
C PRO A 97 0.43 -7.21 0.28
N LEU A 98 0.23 -7.46 -1.01
CA LEU A 98 -0.51 -6.55 -1.89
C LEU A 98 -2.00 -6.88 -1.82
N VAL A 99 -2.73 -6.08 -1.05
CA VAL A 99 -4.18 -6.26 -0.84
C VAL A 99 -4.96 -5.58 -1.96
N VAL A 100 -5.81 -6.34 -2.65
CA VAL A 100 -6.73 -5.83 -3.68
C VAL A 100 -8.15 -6.17 -3.25
N SER A 101 -9.07 -5.20 -3.37
CA SER A 101 -10.49 -5.48 -3.11
C SER A 101 -11.41 -4.79 -4.10
N ALA A 102 -12.59 -5.37 -4.30
CA ALA A 102 -13.65 -4.83 -5.15
C ALA A 102 -15.03 -5.30 -4.70
N ALA A 103 -16.09 -4.73 -5.28
CA ALA A 103 -17.48 -5.10 -4.97
C ALA A 103 -17.95 -6.35 -5.72
N SER A 104 -17.18 -6.85 -6.69
CA SER A 104 -17.49 -8.06 -7.46
C SER A 104 -16.21 -8.75 -7.94
N LYS A 105 -16.27 -10.05 -8.24
CA LYS A 105 -15.12 -10.82 -8.74
C LYS A 105 -14.56 -10.26 -10.05
N ALA A 106 -15.43 -9.83 -10.96
CA ALA A 106 -15.04 -9.19 -12.20
C ALA A 106 -14.32 -7.85 -11.95
N SER A 107 -14.82 -7.05 -11.00
CA SER A 107 -14.16 -5.81 -10.60
C SER A 107 -12.84 -6.06 -9.86
N LEU A 108 -12.70 -7.17 -9.13
CA LEU A 108 -11.46 -7.58 -8.47
C LEU A 108 -10.38 -7.90 -9.50
N ALA A 109 -10.72 -8.71 -10.52
CA ALA A 109 -9.84 -8.98 -11.66
C ALA A 109 -9.44 -7.68 -12.38
N GLY A 110 -10.39 -6.77 -12.60
CA GLY A 110 -10.11 -5.46 -13.18
C GLY A 110 -9.21 -4.57 -12.31
N GLN A 111 -9.31 -4.65 -10.98
CA GLN A 111 -8.38 -3.96 -10.08
C GLN A 111 -6.98 -4.56 -10.12
N ALA A 112 -6.88 -5.89 -10.15
CA ALA A 112 -5.59 -6.58 -10.28
C ALA A 112 -4.87 -6.16 -11.56
N ALA A 113 -5.58 -6.12 -12.70
CA ALA A 113 -5.02 -5.66 -13.97
C ALA A 113 -4.53 -4.20 -13.91
N ARG A 114 -5.32 -3.29 -13.32
CA ARG A 114 -4.91 -1.88 -13.16
C ARG A 114 -3.67 -1.73 -12.26
N LEU A 115 -3.60 -2.50 -11.17
CA LEU A 115 -2.45 -2.47 -10.29
C LEU A 115 -1.20 -3.04 -10.99
N ALA A 116 -1.35 -4.09 -11.80
CA ALA A 116 -0.25 -4.61 -12.59
C ALA A 116 0.27 -3.58 -13.59
N THR A 117 -0.62 -2.93 -14.36
CA THR A 117 -0.23 -1.84 -15.28
C THR A 117 0.46 -0.68 -14.54
N PHE A 118 -0.02 -0.33 -13.34
CA PHE A 118 0.63 0.67 -12.50
C PHE A 118 2.06 0.26 -12.13
N LEU A 119 2.29 -1.01 -11.76
CA LEU A 119 3.62 -1.56 -11.45
C LEU A 119 4.50 -1.77 -12.69
N GLU A 120 3.95 -1.90 -13.89
CA GLU A 120 4.72 -2.00 -15.14
C GLU A 120 5.18 -0.62 -15.65
N THR A 121 4.44 0.44 -15.31
CA THR A 121 4.73 1.80 -15.76
C THR A 121 6.05 2.28 -15.17
N SER A 122 7.05 2.54 -16.02
CA SER A 122 8.42 2.89 -15.62
C SER A 122 8.53 4.22 -14.85
N GLU A 123 7.58 5.12 -15.03
CA GLU A 123 7.47 6.37 -14.27
C GLU A 123 7.10 6.12 -12.80
N ASN A 124 6.53 4.96 -12.47
CA ASN A 124 6.20 4.54 -11.11
C ASN A 124 7.36 3.75 -10.49
N SER A 125 8.31 4.48 -9.91
CA SER A 125 9.46 3.93 -9.17
C SER A 125 9.16 3.60 -7.70
N ALA A 126 7.89 3.63 -7.29
CA ALA A 126 7.50 3.35 -5.92
C ALA A 126 7.93 1.92 -5.50
N PRO A 127 8.67 1.81 -4.37
CA PRO A 127 8.94 0.53 -3.72
C PRO A 127 7.67 -0.28 -3.42
N LEU A 128 7.75 -1.61 -3.43
CA LEU A 128 6.57 -2.46 -3.24
C LEU A 128 5.94 -2.32 -1.85
N ASP A 129 6.74 -2.11 -0.81
CA ASP A 129 6.28 -1.84 0.56
C ASP A 129 5.43 -0.55 0.64
N ALA A 130 5.84 0.51 -0.05
CA ALA A 130 5.07 1.74 -0.17
C ALA A 130 3.74 1.52 -0.92
N VAL A 131 3.75 0.68 -1.96
CA VAL A 131 2.52 0.29 -2.68
C VAL A 131 1.60 -0.51 -1.76
N ALA A 132 2.11 -1.51 -1.05
CA ALA A 132 1.36 -2.31 -0.08
C ALA A 132 0.74 -1.43 1.02
N ALA A 133 1.52 -0.49 1.57
CA ALA A 133 1.05 0.45 2.57
C ALA A 133 -0.08 1.34 2.03
N GLY A 134 0.03 1.85 0.80
CA GLY A 134 -1.01 2.64 0.14
C GLY A 134 -2.30 1.83 -0.11
N LEU A 135 -2.18 0.55 -0.48
CA LEU A 135 -3.31 -0.35 -0.68
C LEU A 135 -4.10 -0.61 0.61
N VAL A 136 -3.44 -0.62 1.77
CA VAL A 136 -4.10 -0.83 3.06
C VAL A 136 -4.63 0.48 3.67
N SER A 137 -3.85 1.57 3.58
CA SER A 137 -4.16 2.82 4.29
C SER A 137 -4.98 3.84 3.49
N GLN A 138 -4.96 3.77 2.15
CA GLN A 138 -5.57 4.78 1.28
C GLN A 138 -6.67 4.23 0.36
N ARG A 139 -7.05 2.97 0.55
CA ARG A 139 -8.13 2.33 -0.22
C ARG A 139 -9.20 1.80 0.70
N THR A 140 -10.45 1.97 0.27
CA THR A 140 -11.60 1.32 0.89
C THR A 140 -11.50 -0.19 0.69
N VAL A 141 -11.67 -0.95 1.76
CA VAL A 141 -11.74 -2.42 1.70
C VAL A 141 -13.17 -2.86 1.37
N LEU A 142 -13.32 -3.67 0.33
CA LEU A 142 -14.60 -4.17 -0.18
C LEU A 142 -14.76 -5.68 0.04
N SER A 143 -15.88 -6.26 -0.42
CA SER A 143 -16.27 -7.64 -0.09
C SER A 143 -15.44 -8.69 -0.83
N GLU A 144 -15.14 -8.51 -2.11
CA GLU A 144 -14.27 -9.43 -2.85
C GLU A 144 -12.83 -9.00 -2.63
N ARG A 145 -11.99 -9.89 -2.10
CA ARG A 145 -10.63 -9.59 -1.66
C ARG A 145 -9.66 -10.59 -2.23
N ALA A 146 -8.46 -10.12 -2.53
CA ALA A 146 -7.31 -10.96 -2.78
C ALA A 146 -6.07 -10.34 -2.15
N VAL A 147 -5.14 -11.19 -1.75
CA VAL A 147 -3.81 -10.81 -1.28
C VAL A 147 -2.80 -11.52 -2.16
N VAL A 148 -1.92 -10.76 -2.80
CA VAL A 148 -0.73 -11.29 -3.48
C VAL A 148 0.43 -11.12 -2.52
N VAL A 149 1.06 -12.22 -2.11
CA VAL A 149 2.25 -12.20 -1.26
C VAL A 149 3.46 -12.19 -2.19
N ALA A 150 4.31 -11.16 -2.12
CA ALA A 150 5.44 -11.03 -3.04
C ALA A 150 6.63 -10.37 -2.35
N GLY A 151 7.82 -10.95 -2.55
CA GLY A 151 9.12 -10.36 -2.19
C GLY A 151 9.74 -9.53 -3.32
N SER A 152 9.26 -9.71 -4.55
CA SER A 152 9.77 -8.99 -5.71
C SER A 152 8.67 -8.42 -6.62
N ARG A 153 9.01 -7.39 -7.40
CA ARG A 153 8.07 -6.82 -8.40
C ARG A 153 7.67 -7.86 -9.45
N ALA A 154 8.56 -8.80 -9.78
CA ALA A 154 8.25 -9.88 -10.70
C ALA A 154 7.19 -10.85 -10.14
N GLU A 155 7.33 -11.27 -8.88
CA GLU A 155 6.33 -12.10 -8.19
C GLU A 155 4.98 -11.39 -8.06
N ALA A 156 5.01 -10.10 -7.70
CA ALA A 156 3.81 -9.28 -7.61
C ALA A 156 3.05 -9.24 -8.95
N LEU A 157 3.75 -9.00 -10.06
CA LEU A 157 3.16 -8.98 -11.39
C LEU A 157 2.60 -10.36 -11.79
N ALA A 158 3.33 -11.44 -11.51
CA ALA A 158 2.87 -12.80 -11.80
C ALA A 158 1.55 -13.11 -11.07
N GLY A 159 1.47 -12.84 -9.77
CA GLY A 159 0.26 -13.04 -8.98
C GLY A 159 -0.91 -12.14 -9.44
N LEU A 160 -0.64 -10.87 -9.72
CA LEU A 160 -1.67 -9.93 -10.21
C LEU A 160 -2.20 -10.32 -11.61
N HIS A 161 -1.35 -10.81 -12.50
CA HIS A 161 -1.76 -11.29 -13.82
C HIS A 161 -2.56 -12.60 -13.74
N GLY A 162 -2.21 -13.49 -12.81
CA GLY A 162 -3.02 -14.68 -12.50
C GLY A 162 -4.40 -14.27 -12.00
N LEU A 163 -4.45 -13.38 -11.01
CA LEU A 163 -5.70 -12.86 -10.44
C LEU A 163 -6.57 -12.13 -11.48
N ALA A 164 -5.97 -11.33 -12.36
CA ALA A 164 -6.66 -10.63 -13.44
C ALA A 164 -7.31 -11.59 -14.46
N ARG A 165 -6.72 -12.77 -14.66
CA ARG A 165 -7.26 -13.84 -15.52
C ARG A 165 -8.23 -14.77 -14.77
N GLY A 166 -8.39 -14.60 -13.46
CA GLY A 166 -9.20 -15.49 -12.62
C GLY A 166 -8.57 -16.87 -12.42
N GLU A 167 -7.25 -16.96 -12.55
CA GLU A 167 -6.48 -18.19 -12.39
C GLU A 167 -5.97 -18.33 -10.95
N SER A 168 -5.86 -19.57 -10.47
CA SER A 168 -5.19 -19.87 -9.20
C SER A 168 -3.68 -19.64 -9.33
N HIS A 169 -3.08 -19.04 -8.30
CA HIS A 169 -1.64 -18.84 -8.20
C HIS A 169 -1.20 -19.14 -6.76
N PRO A 170 -0.05 -19.81 -6.53
CA PRO A 170 0.37 -20.24 -5.20
C PRO A 170 0.47 -19.08 -4.20
N ASP A 171 0.95 -17.92 -4.66
CA ASP A 171 1.12 -16.74 -3.81
C ASP A 171 -0.10 -15.82 -3.76
N VAL A 172 -1.25 -16.27 -4.26
CA VAL A 172 -2.50 -15.49 -4.29
C VAL A 172 -3.58 -16.18 -3.48
N VAL A 173 -4.02 -15.50 -2.43
CA VAL A 173 -5.18 -15.91 -1.63
C VAL A 173 -6.34 -15.00 -1.95
N ALA A 174 -7.43 -15.56 -2.50
CA ALA A 174 -8.64 -14.81 -2.84
C ALA A 174 -9.86 -15.36 -2.10
N GLY A 175 -10.79 -14.46 -1.76
CA GLY A 175 -12.02 -14.83 -1.08
C GLY A 175 -13.04 -13.70 -1.00
N SER A 176 -14.27 -14.07 -0.69
CA SER A 176 -15.34 -13.12 -0.40
C SER A 176 -15.44 -12.95 1.12
N ALA A 177 -15.46 -11.70 1.58
CA ALA A 177 -15.61 -11.37 2.98
C ALA A 177 -16.97 -11.86 3.50
N VAL A 178 -16.93 -12.68 4.53
CA VAL A 178 -18.07 -13.00 5.39
C VAL A 178 -17.99 -12.15 6.66
N ALA A 179 -19.09 -12.05 7.42
CA ALA A 179 -19.06 -11.38 8.71
C ALA A 179 -17.91 -11.95 9.57
N ALA A 180 -17.12 -11.07 10.19
CA ALA A 180 -16.02 -11.48 11.04
C ALA A 180 -16.58 -12.31 12.22
N GLY A 181 -16.20 -13.58 12.27
CA GLY A 181 -16.52 -14.47 13.38
C GLY A 181 -15.54 -14.31 14.54
N ARG A 182 -15.71 -15.15 15.56
CA ARG A 182 -14.71 -15.29 16.63
C ARG A 182 -13.43 -15.92 16.08
N THR A 183 -12.28 -15.45 16.54
CA THR A 183 -10.96 -15.94 16.14
C THR A 183 -10.44 -16.92 17.19
N VAL A 184 -9.90 -18.07 16.76
CA VAL A 184 -9.29 -19.07 17.65
C VAL A 184 -7.87 -19.34 17.19
N LEU A 185 -6.90 -19.26 18.10
CA LEU A 185 -5.55 -19.78 17.83
C LEU A 185 -5.50 -21.26 18.19
N VAL A 186 -5.09 -22.09 17.23
CA VAL A 186 -4.93 -23.53 17.40
C VAL A 186 -3.45 -23.85 17.50
N PHE A 187 -3.04 -24.38 18.64
CA PHE A 187 -1.68 -24.77 18.97
C PHE A 187 -1.53 -26.26 18.71
N SER A 188 -0.78 -26.64 17.67
CA SER A 188 -0.59 -28.04 17.33
C SER A 188 0.33 -28.75 18.35
N GLY A 189 0.04 -30.01 18.64
CA GLY A 189 0.99 -30.88 19.35
C GLY A 189 2.19 -31.31 18.49
N GLN A 190 2.92 -32.30 18.98
CA GLN A 190 4.06 -32.92 18.28
C GLN A 190 3.62 -33.52 16.93
N GLY A 191 4.45 -33.35 15.90
CA GLY A 191 4.23 -33.82 14.52
C GLY A 191 4.22 -32.70 13.47
N SER A 192 4.13 -31.44 13.89
CA SER A 192 4.20 -30.26 13.01
C SER A 192 5.59 -29.63 12.89
N GLN A 193 6.57 -30.14 13.64
CA GLN A 193 7.95 -29.65 13.59
C GLN A 193 8.62 -29.99 12.26
N TRP A 194 9.56 -29.14 11.87
CA TRP A 194 10.45 -29.34 10.73
C TRP A 194 11.78 -28.64 11.02
N GLU A 195 12.86 -29.10 10.37
CA GLU A 195 14.21 -28.58 10.58
C GLU A 195 14.32 -27.11 10.14
N GLY A 196 14.77 -26.24 11.05
CA GLY A 196 14.87 -24.79 10.78
C GLY A 196 13.56 -24.03 10.97
N MET A 197 12.56 -24.60 11.65
CA MET A 197 11.33 -23.89 11.97
C MET A 197 11.59 -22.57 12.71
N GLY A 198 11.05 -21.47 12.18
CA GLY A 198 11.22 -20.15 12.76
C GLY A 198 12.59 -19.50 12.56
N ARG A 199 13.56 -20.17 11.90
CA ARG A 199 14.92 -19.65 11.66
C ARG A 199 14.91 -18.25 11.03
N GLU A 200 14.23 -18.08 9.91
CA GLU A 200 14.17 -16.79 9.21
C GLU A 200 13.43 -15.72 10.03
N LEU A 201 12.49 -16.12 10.89
CA LEU A 201 11.76 -15.19 11.76
C LEU A 201 12.61 -14.67 12.92
N LEU A 202 13.67 -15.39 13.33
CA LEU A 202 14.65 -14.88 14.31
C LEU A 202 15.38 -13.64 13.77
N ASP A 203 15.62 -13.58 12.46
CA ASP A 203 16.34 -12.47 11.84
C ASP A 203 15.39 -11.38 11.32
N SER A 204 14.24 -11.78 10.75
CA SER A 204 13.32 -10.85 10.06
C SER A 204 12.24 -10.25 10.96
N SER A 205 11.93 -10.85 12.12
CA SER A 205 10.85 -10.39 13.01
C SER A 205 11.38 -10.14 14.43
N PRO A 206 11.62 -8.87 14.81
CA PRO A 206 12.05 -8.52 16.16
C PRO A 206 11.09 -9.01 17.25
N VAL A 207 9.78 -9.03 16.96
CA VAL A 207 8.74 -9.52 17.88
C VAL A 207 8.88 -11.02 18.13
N PHE A 208 9.13 -11.79 17.06
CA PHE A 208 9.35 -13.23 17.17
C PHE A 208 10.63 -13.52 17.93
N ALA A 209 11.74 -12.88 17.54
CA ALA A 209 13.05 -13.05 18.17
C ALA A 209 13.01 -12.72 19.67
N GLN A 210 12.37 -11.61 20.06
CA GLN A 210 12.19 -11.25 21.46
C GLN A 210 11.43 -12.35 22.23
N ARG A 211 10.31 -12.83 21.67
CA ARG A 211 9.50 -13.85 22.35
C ARG A 211 10.23 -15.20 22.48
N VAL A 212 11.02 -15.57 21.47
CA VAL A 212 11.86 -16.77 21.55
C VAL A 212 12.96 -16.59 22.61
N GLY A 213 13.60 -15.42 22.67
CA GLY A 213 14.59 -15.11 23.71
C GLY A 213 14.03 -15.20 25.14
N GLU A 214 12.80 -14.73 25.35
CA GLU A 214 12.08 -14.90 26.63
C GLU A 214 11.87 -16.38 26.97
N CYS A 215 11.56 -17.23 25.97
CA CYS A 215 11.42 -18.67 26.17
C CYS A 215 12.78 -19.33 26.45
N ALA A 216 13.84 -18.93 25.74
CA ALA A 216 15.20 -19.44 25.96
C ALA A 216 15.66 -19.17 27.40
N ALA A 217 15.48 -17.93 27.88
CA ALA A 217 15.83 -17.56 29.26
C ALA A 217 15.03 -18.35 30.31
N ALA A 218 13.76 -18.66 30.03
CA ALA A 218 12.94 -19.48 30.94
C ALA A 218 13.37 -20.95 30.97
N LEU A 219 13.84 -21.48 29.84
CA LEU A 219 14.27 -22.87 29.69
C LEU A 219 15.70 -23.12 30.18
N GLU A 220 16.57 -22.10 30.17
CA GLU A 220 18.02 -22.20 30.40
C GLU A 220 18.42 -23.06 31.61
N GLN A 221 17.68 -22.99 32.73
CA GLN A 221 18.00 -23.76 33.93
C GLN A 221 17.63 -25.26 33.86
N TRP A 222 16.81 -25.65 32.87
CA TRP A 222 16.23 -26.99 32.74
C TRP A 222 16.85 -27.81 31.60
N VAL A 223 17.62 -27.17 30.72
CA VAL A 223 18.16 -27.77 29.50
C VAL A 223 19.67 -27.56 29.41
N ASP A 224 20.36 -28.46 28.72
CA ASP A 224 21.80 -28.40 28.45
C ASP A 224 22.12 -27.95 27.01
N TRP A 225 21.14 -27.35 26.33
CA TRP A 225 21.21 -26.93 24.93
C TRP A 225 20.62 -25.53 24.72
N SER A 226 21.02 -24.87 23.64
CA SER A 226 20.53 -23.54 23.26
C SER A 226 19.29 -23.65 22.38
N LEU A 227 18.18 -23.04 22.81
CA LEU A 227 16.96 -22.97 22.02
C LEU A 227 17.17 -22.28 20.69
N GLU A 228 17.96 -21.20 20.66
CA GLU A 228 18.21 -20.50 19.41
C GLU A 228 19.03 -21.35 18.44
N ASP A 229 20.05 -22.08 18.93
CA ASP A 229 20.87 -22.96 18.08
C ASP A 229 20.03 -24.10 17.49
N VAL A 230 19.11 -24.65 18.30
CA VAL A 230 18.13 -25.65 17.84
C VAL A 230 17.26 -25.10 16.72
N LEU A 231 16.72 -23.88 16.86
CA LEU A 231 15.86 -23.27 15.84
C LEU A 231 16.63 -22.84 14.59
N ARG A 232 17.90 -22.45 14.72
CA ARG A 232 18.78 -22.16 13.57
C ARG A 232 19.22 -23.42 12.83
N GLY A 233 19.14 -24.58 13.48
CA GLY A 233 19.64 -25.85 12.96
C GLY A 233 21.15 -26.00 13.15
N ASP A 234 21.74 -25.26 14.10
CA ASP A 234 23.17 -25.27 14.42
C ASP A 234 23.53 -26.36 15.46
N VAL A 235 22.68 -27.37 15.59
CA VAL A 235 22.83 -28.53 16.50
C VAL A 235 22.95 -29.82 15.69
N PRO A 236 23.55 -30.89 16.25
CA PRO A 236 23.56 -32.20 15.60
C PRO A 236 22.14 -32.70 15.28
N ALA A 237 21.95 -33.30 14.10
CA ALA A 237 20.63 -33.72 13.61
C ALA A 237 19.91 -34.67 14.59
N GLU A 238 20.64 -35.53 15.28
CA GLU A 238 20.11 -36.44 16.30
C GLU A 238 19.46 -35.72 17.49
N MET A 239 19.79 -34.45 17.75
CA MET A 239 19.12 -33.65 18.77
C MET A 239 17.70 -33.26 18.35
N LEU A 240 17.45 -33.10 17.05
CA LEU A 240 16.13 -32.79 16.51
C LEU A 240 15.18 -34.00 16.51
N ASP A 241 15.66 -35.20 16.87
CA ASP A 241 14.82 -36.39 17.10
C ASP A 241 14.45 -36.57 18.58
N ARG A 242 15.09 -35.83 19.48
CA ARG A 242 14.87 -35.92 20.94
C ARG A 242 13.61 -35.16 21.33
N ILE A 243 12.64 -35.87 21.91
CA ILE A 243 11.34 -35.30 22.31
C ILE A 243 11.53 -34.15 23.30
N GLU A 244 12.46 -34.27 24.23
CA GLU A 244 12.82 -33.26 25.22
C GLU A 244 13.43 -31.99 24.62
N VAL A 245 13.88 -32.03 23.36
CA VAL A 245 14.38 -30.86 22.59
C VAL A 245 13.25 -30.29 21.73
N ILE A 246 12.56 -31.14 20.96
CA ILE A 246 11.53 -30.72 20.01
C ILE A 246 10.35 -30.07 20.73
N GLN A 247 9.87 -30.62 21.85
CA GLN A 247 8.65 -30.11 22.49
C GLN A 247 8.82 -28.67 23.01
N PRO A 248 9.89 -28.32 23.76
CA PRO A 248 10.10 -26.94 24.17
C PRO A 248 10.42 -26.01 22.99
N ALA A 249 11.12 -26.51 21.94
CA ALA A 249 11.36 -25.73 20.73
C ALA A 249 10.05 -25.40 20.00
N LEU A 250 9.17 -26.39 19.80
CA LEU A 250 7.88 -26.23 19.14
C LEU A 250 6.96 -25.30 19.95
N PHE A 251 6.93 -25.43 21.27
CA PHE A 251 6.24 -24.50 22.17
C PHE A 251 6.72 -23.06 21.94
N SER A 252 8.04 -22.85 21.91
CA SER A 252 8.63 -21.53 21.75
C SER A 252 8.30 -20.91 20.39
N VAL A 253 8.33 -21.69 19.31
CA VAL A 253 7.89 -21.24 17.97
C VAL A 253 6.41 -20.85 17.99
N MET A 254 5.54 -21.68 18.56
CA MET A 254 4.10 -21.39 18.59
C MET A 254 3.78 -20.11 19.38
N VAL A 255 4.41 -19.90 20.54
CA VAL A 255 4.23 -18.67 21.32
C VAL A 255 4.86 -17.46 20.61
N GLY A 256 6.00 -17.64 19.93
CA GLY A 256 6.59 -16.63 19.06
C GLY A 256 5.64 -16.19 17.94
N LEU A 257 5.03 -17.13 17.23
CA LEU A 257 4.04 -16.85 16.18
C LEU A 257 2.79 -16.16 16.75
N ALA A 258 2.32 -16.57 17.93
CA ALA A 258 1.20 -15.92 18.61
C ALA A 258 1.53 -14.45 18.94
N ALA A 259 2.77 -14.15 19.36
CA ALA A 259 3.22 -12.78 19.60
C ALA A 259 3.25 -11.94 18.31
N VAL A 260 3.70 -12.52 17.18
CA VAL A 260 3.66 -11.85 15.87
C VAL A 260 2.22 -11.51 15.47
N TRP A 261 1.29 -12.46 15.58
CA TRP A 261 -0.13 -12.18 15.30
C TRP A 261 -0.69 -11.06 16.18
N ALA A 262 -0.39 -11.09 17.48
CA ALA A 262 -0.80 -10.05 18.41
C ALA A 262 -0.23 -8.66 18.05
N SER A 263 1.01 -8.59 17.57
CA SER A 263 1.63 -7.33 17.14
C SER A 263 0.94 -6.70 15.92
N MET A 264 0.27 -7.51 15.10
CA MET A 264 -0.55 -7.07 13.97
C MET A 264 -2.02 -6.77 14.36
N GLY A 265 -2.33 -6.78 15.66
CA GLY A 265 -3.66 -6.48 16.20
C GLY A 265 -4.64 -7.66 16.20
N VAL A 266 -4.18 -8.89 15.90
CA VAL A 266 -5.04 -10.08 15.99
C VAL A 266 -5.11 -10.55 17.44
N VAL A 267 -6.30 -10.42 18.03
CA VAL A 267 -6.59 -10.87 19.40
C VAL A 267 -7.56 -12.05 19.33
N PRO A 268 -7.18 -13.26 19.77
CA PRO A 268 -8.07 -14.41 19.74
C PRO A 268 -9.15 -14.34 20.82
N ASP A 269 -10.35 -14.82 20.50
CA ASP A 269 -11.44 -15.02 21.45
C ASP A 269 -11.26 -16.30 22.28
N ALA A 270 -10.52 -17.28 21.74
CA ALA A 270 -10.21 -18.53 22.42
C ALA A 270 -8.88 -19.11 21.91
N VAL A 271 -8.34 -20.05 22.68
CA VAL A 271 -7.18 -20.86 22.30
C VAL A 271 -7.52 -22.35 22.51
N VAL A 272 -6.98 -23.21 21.65
CA VAL A 272 -7.11 -24.67 21.76
C VAL A 272 -5.76 -25.29 21.42
N GLY A 273 -5.35 -26.33 22.16
CA GLY A 273 -4.15 -27.12 21.91
C GLY A 273 -4.24 -28.50 22.52
#